data_AF-A0AAE1DUS9-F1
#
_entry.id   AF-A0AAE1DUS9-F1
#
_cell.length_a   1.000
_cell.length_b   1.000
_cell.length_c   1.000
_cell.angle_alpha   90.00
_cell.angle_beta   90.00
_cell.angle_gamma   90.00
#
_symmetry.space_group_name_H-M   'P 1'
#
loop_
_entity.id
_entity.type
_entity.pdbx_description
1 polymer ?
#
loop_
_entity_poly.entity_id
_entity_poly.type
_entity_poly.pdbx_seq_one_letter_code
_entity_poly.pdbx_strand_id
1 'polypeptide(L)'
;MATSLEQYVNMVQTMSTSGNLTQLYDFINKSAEMLAKNASHLDNMFATLDVQQASLGILGILCVKYSHPNIPDLETTLVQTTEFFSKCNGEHVRFATDNYAELCQKFAQALIDRKMYARGIAPLIEAIQKIQLHPAQLTSIHGSLCQLCLLAKNMKPALRFLDIDITEISREGGRLDAKDYLLYYYYGGMIYTALKNYERALYFFEIAVTTPSVAVSHIMMEAYKKFTLVSLILHGKIILLPKYTPQVLQRYIRPLCQPYMSLAAVYSHNSLAELRSTVTEHTDVFNRDNNMGLVKQCMTSLIKKNIQRLTKTFLTLSLADMANRVQLSGPKEAEKYVLHMIEDGEIFATINQKDGMVRFHDNPEKYNSPNMLLEVDKEMQLCIQLDAKLREMDRDIAVNPQFVQKSSGTHEDDLPVTSKRCLSDNMLE
;
A
#
# COMPACT_ATOMS: atom_id res chain seq x y z
N MET A 1 10.32 6.30 -45.54
CA MET A 1 9.60 5.77 -44.36
C MET A 1 10.45 4.78 -43.56
N ALA A 2 11.18 3.85 -44.19
CA ALA A 2 12.20 3.02 -43.49
C ALA A 2 13.40 3.83 -42.96
N THR A 3 13.83 4.85 -43.70
CA THR A 3 14.99 5.69 -43.35
C THR A 3 14.89 6.44 -42.03
N SER A 4 13.70 6.89 -41.63
CA SER A 4 13.49 7.62 -40.36
C SER A 4 13.57 6.70 -39.14
N LEU A 5 13.18 5.42 -39.29
CA LEU A 5 13.23 4.42 -38.21
C LEU A 5 14.65 3.85 -38.04
N GLU A 6 15.36 3.63 -39.14
CA GLU A 6 16.78 3.27 -39.11
C GLU A 6 17.65 4.38 -38.51
N GLN A 7 17.34 5.65 -38.83
CA GLN A 7 17.96 6.81 -38.19
C GLN A 7 17.69 6.84 -36.68
N TYR A 8 16.47 6.50 -36.24
CA TYR A 8 16.13 6.41 -34.82
C TYR A 8 16.97 5.34 -34.10
N VAL A 9 17.06 4.12 -34.65
CA VAL A 9 17.87 3.02 -34.09
C VAL A 9 19.35 3.41 -33.99
N ASN A 10 19.92 3.98 -35.06
CA ASN A 10 21.32 4.41 -35.08
C ASN A 10 21.59 5.54 -34.08
N MET A 11 20.66 6.49 -33.93
CA MET A 11 20.78 7.59 -32.97
C MET A 11 20.71 7.08 -31.54
N VAL A 12 19.78 6.15 -31.24
CA VAL A 12 19.65 5.52 -29.91
C VAL A 12 20.91 4.73 -29.55
N GLN A 13 21.47 3.95 -30.47
CA GLN A 13 22.70 3.18 -30.24
C GLN A 13 23.91 4.11 -30.04
N THR A 14 24.04 5.16 -30.84
CA THR A 14 25.14 6.13 -30.73
C THR A 14 25.05 6.96 -29.45
N MET A 15 23.85 7.39 -29.06
CA MET A 15 23.64 8.17 -27.83
C MET A 15 23.77 7.32 -26.57
N SER A 16 23.39 6.04 -26.64
CA SER A 16 23.57 5.13 -25.51
C SER A 16 25.05 4.80 -25.28
N THR A 17 25.79 4.49 -26.34
CA THR A 17 27.25 4.23 -26.25
C THR A 17 28.07 5.46 -25.85
N SER A 18 27.58 6.68 -26.11
CA SER A 18 28.24 7.94 -25.71
C SER A 18 27.86 8.43 -24.31
N GLY A 19 26.94 7.75 -23.60
CA GLY A 19 26.57 8.08 -22.21
C GLY A 19 25.71 9.34 -22.03
N ASN A 20 25.24 9.97 -23.10
CA ASN A 20 24.39 11.17 -23.05
C ASN A 20 22.90 10.80 -22.86
N LEU A 21 22.58 10.22 -21.71
CA LEU A 21 21.26 9.64 -21.41
C LEU A 21 20.13 10.69 -21.27
N THR A 22 20.45 11.93 -20.89
CA THR A 22 19.49 13.04 -20.81
C THR A 22 19.03 13.50 -22.18
N GLN A 23 19.95 13.66 -23.13
CA GLN A 23 19.62 14.02 -24.51
C GLN A 23 18.85 12.90 -25.21
N LEU A 24 19.18 11.64 -24.88
CA LEU A 24 18.45 10.48 -25.36
C LEU A 24 17.00 10.47 -24.86
N TYR A 25 16.75 10.81 -23.60
CA TYR A 25 15.39 10.96 -23.05
C TYR A 25 14.57 12.04 -23.78
N ASP A 26 15.15 13.23 -24.00
CA ASP A 26 14.49 14.31 -24.75
C ASP A 26 14.19 13.91 -26.20
N PHE A 27 15.11 13.19 -26.83
CA PHE A 27 14.94 12.67 -28.18
C PHE A 27 13.81 11.63 -28.24
N ILE A 28 13.72 10.73 -27.26
CA ILE A 28 12.66 9.73 -27.17
C ILE A 28 11.29 10.41 -27.05
N ASN A 29 11.15 11.38 -26.15
CA ASN A 29 9.90 12.10 -25.97
C ASN A 29 9.46 12.84 -27.26
N LYS A 30 10.40 13.46 -27.99
CA LYS A 30 10.12 14.11 -29.28
C LYS A 30 9.80 13.12 -30.39
N SER A 31 10.37 11.91 -30.34
CA SER A 31 10.16 10.87 -31.35
C SER A 31 8.85 10.09 -31.19
N ALA A 32 8.13 10.24 -30.07
CA ALA A 32 6.94 9.46 -29.74
C ALA A 32 5.85 9.54 -30.82
N GLU A 33 5.60 10.74 -31.39
CA GLU A 33 4.63 10.92 -32.48
C GLU A 33 5.05 10.25 -33.79
N MET A 34 6.37 10.21 -34.05
CA MET A 34 6.92 9.57 -35.26
C MET A 34 6.88 8.04 -35.15
N LEU A 35 7.13 7.51 -33.96
CA LEU A 35 7.00 6.08 -33.65
C LEU A 35 5.54 5.63 -33.71
N ALA A 36 4.60 6.44 -33.21
CA ALA A 36 3.17 6.12 -33.24
C ALA A 36 2.61 5.95 -34.67
N LYS A 37 3.12 6.72 -35.63
CA LYS A 37 2.74 6.62 -37.06
C LYS A 37 3.28 5.36 -37.74
N ASN A 38 4.30 4.71 -37.18
CA ASN A 38 4.97 3.56 -37.76
C ASN A 38 4.81 2.27 -36.92
N ALA A 39 3.68 2.15 -36.19
CA ALA A 39 3.43 1.08 -35.24
C ALA A 39 3.63 -0.35 -35.80
N SER A 40 3.34 -0.58 -37.08
CA SER A 40 3.47 -1.86 -37.77
C SER A 40 4.90 -2.35 -37.97
N HIS A 41 5.91 -1.47 -37.84
CA HIS A 41 7.32 -1.80 -38.03
C HIS A 41 8.12 -1.88 -36.72
N LEU A 42 7.46 -1.62 -35.58
CA LEU A 42 8.11 -1.58 -34.27
C LEU A 42 8.62 -2.95 -33.80
N ASP A 43 8.00 -4.05 -34.24
CA ASP A 43 8.48 -5.41 -33.92
C ASP A 43 9.83 -5.74 -34.57
N ASN A 44 10.04 -5.28 -35.81
CA ASN A 44 11.32 -5.45 -36.50
C ASN A 44 12.42 -4.59 -35.85
N MET A 45 12.07 -3.43 -35.29
CA MET A 45 12.98 -2.59 -34.52
C MET A 45 13.33 -3.21 -33.15
N PHE A 46 12.36 -3.83 -32.48
CA PHE A 46 12.59 -4.53 -31.22
C PHE A 46 13.60 -5.68 -31.41
N ALA A 47 13.49 -6.42 -32.51
CA ALA A 47 14.40 -7.52 -32.84
C ALA A 47 15.84 -7.08 -33.17
N THR A 48 16.06 -5.81 -33.53
CA THR A 48 17.38 -5.27 -33.92
C THR A 48 18.10 -4.52 -32.80
N LEU A 49 17.39 -4.18 -31.72
CA LEU A 49 17.93 -3.46 -30.59
C LEU A 49 18.29 -4.41 -29.44
N ASP A 50 19.50 -4.29 -28.90
CA ASP A 50 19.88 -4.98 -27.66
C ASP A 50 19.19 -4.31 -26.47
N VAL A 51 18.49 -5.12 -25.66
CA VAL A 51 17.73 -4.70 -24.49
C VAL A 51 18.60 -4.00 -23.44
N GLN A 52 19.86 -4.40 -23.28
CA GLN A 52 20.76 -3.82 -22.29
C GLN A 52 21.35 -2.47 -22.74
N GLN A 53 21.72 -2.39 -24.01
CA GLN A 53 22.34 -1.18 -24.58
C GLN A 53 21.28 -0.12 -24.91
N ALA A 54 20.10 -0.49 -25.42
CA ALA A 54 19.10 0.46 -25.87
C ALA A 54 17.83 0.49 -25.00
N SER A 55 17.96 0.22 -23.68
CA SER A 55 16.79 0.09 -22.78
C SER A 55 15.83 1.28 -22.82
N LEU A 56 16.36 2.51 -22.92
CA LEU A 56 15.57 3.74 -23.01
C LEU A 56 14.78 3.84 -24.34
N GLY A 57 15.40 3.47 -25.46
CA GLY A 57 14.73 3.46 -26.77
C GLY A 57 13.63 2.40 -26.84
N ILE A 58 13.87 1.22 -26.29
CA ILE A 58 12.87 0.15 -26.19
C ILE A 58 11.72 0.55 -25.27
N LEU A 59 12.01 1.21 -24.16
CA LEU A 59 10.99 1.78 -23.27
C LEU A 59 10.06 2.74 -24.04
N GLY A 60 10.62 3.65 -24.82
CA GLY A 60 9.84 4.56 -25.67
C GLY A 60 8.94 3.84 -26.67
N ILE A 61 9.47 2.81 -27.34
CA ILE A 61 8.72 1.96 -28.29
C ILE A 61 7.55 1.26 -27.59
N LEU A 62 7.80 0.64 -26.43
CA LEU A 62 6.76 -0.05 -25.67
C LEU A 62 5.69 0.93 -25.16
N CYS A 63 6.08 2.10 -24.64
CA CYS A 63 5.13 3.14 -24.24
C CYS A 63 4.20 3.55 -25.40
N VAL A 64 4.73 3.67 -26.62
CA VAL A 64 3.94 3.99 -27.81
C VAL A 64 3.00 2.83 -28.18
N LYS A 65 3.46 1.57 -28.10
CA LYS A 65 2.61 0.39 -28.35
C LYS A 65 1.41 0.35 -27.39
N TYR A 66 1.63 0.56 -26.10
CA TYR A 66 0.56 0.59 -25.09
C TYR A 66 -0.32 1.84 -25.15
N SER A 67 0.13 2.91 -25.83
CA SER A 67 -0.68 4.11 -26.05
C SER A 67 -1.64 3.96 -27.23
N HIS A 68 -1.51 2.91 -28.04
CA HIS A 68 -2.42 2.64 -29.14
C HIS A 68 -3.74 2.07 -28.60
N PRO A 69 -4.91 2.58 -29.03
CA PRO A 69 -6.21 2.17 -28.49
C PRO A 69 -6.55 0.70 -28.76
N ASN A 70 -5.90 0.07 -29.75
CA ASN A 70 -6.00 -1.35 -29.99
C ASN A 70 -4.59 -1.90 -30.23
N ILE A 71 -4.03 -2.60 -29.23
CA ILE A 71 -2.68 -3.15 -29.29
C ILE A 71 -2.68 -4.30 -30.32
N PRO A 72 -2.00 -4.16 -31.47
CA PRO A 72 -1.85 -5.24 -32.43
C PRO A 72 -1.02 -6.33 -31.76
N ASP A 73 -1.52 -7.57 -31.75
CA ASP A 73 -0.86 -8.73 -31.15
C ASP A 73 -0.40 -8.51 -29.68
N LEU A 74 -1.38 -8.45 -28.78
CA LEU A 74 -1.12 -8.21 -27.37
C LEU A 74 -0.22 -9.28 -26.73
N GLU A 75 -0.33 -10.54 -27.15
CA GLU A 75 0.45 -11.62 -26.51
C GLU A 75 1.95 -11.42 -26.75
N THR A 76 2.34 -11.07 -27.97
CA THR A 76 3.74 -10.75 -28.26
C THR A 76 4.19 -9.48 -27.55
N THR A 77 3.34 -8.45 -27.49
CA THR A 77 3.66 -7.21 -26.75
C THR A 77 3.85 -7.48 -25.25
N LEU A 78 3.04 -8.34 -24.64
CA LEU A 78 3.18 -8.73 -23.22
C LEU A 78 4.47 -9.53 -22.97
N VAL A 79 4.81 -10.45 -23.87
CA VAL A 79 6.07 -11.22 -23.80
C VAL A 79 7.28 -10.31 -23.95
N GLN A 80 7.27 -9.41 -24.95
CA GLN A 80 8.33 -8.41 -25.15
C GLN A 80 8.51 -7.51 -23.92
N THR A 81 7.40 -7.08 -23.30
CA THR A 81 7.43 -6.24 -22.10
C THR A 81 7.96 -7.00 -20.89
N THR A 82 7.59 -8.27 -20.75
CA THR A 82 8.12 -9.13 -19.67
C THR A 82 9.62 -9.38 -19.85
N GLU A 83 10.06 -9.68 -21.07
CA GLU A 83 11.48 -9.84 -21.38
C GLU A 83 12.25 -8.54 -21.11
N PHE A 84 11.69 -7.39 -21.48
CA PHE A 84 12.25 -6.09 -21.20
C PHE A 84 12.45 -5.86 -19.69
N PHE A 85 11.45 -6.13 -18.85
CA PHE A 85 11.58 -5.96 -17.40
C PHE A 85 12.68 -6.84 -16.79
N SER A 86 12.88 -8.06 -17.32
CA SER A 86 13.93 -8.96 -16.83
C SER A 86 15.34 -8.52 -17.25
N LYS A 87 15.50 -8.06 -18.50
CA LYS A 87 16.81 -7.80 -19.12
C LYS A 87 17.23 -6.33 -19.12
N CYS A 88 16.35 -5.38 -18.76
CA CYS A 88 16.67 -3.96 -18.82
C CYS A 88 17.83 -3.55 -17.90
N ASN A 89 18.58 -2.53 -18.34
CA ASN A 89 19.57 -1.85 -17.53
C ASN A 89 18.86 -0.86 -16.58
N GLY A 90 19.01 -1.07 -15.28
CA GLY A 90 18.41 -0.22 -14.24
C GLY A 90 18.92 1.21 -14.26
N GLU A 91 20.19 1.45 -14.63
CA GLU A 91 20.76 2.80 -14.68
C GLU A 91 20.07 3.64 -15.75
N HIS A 92 19.88 3.09 -16.95
CA HIS A 92 19.18 3.77 -18.04
C HIS A 92 17.72 4.07 -17.69
N VAL A 93 17.03 3.10 -17.06
CA VAL A 93 15.63 3.25 -16.67
C VAL A 93 15.45 4.32 -15.59
N ARG A 94 16.42 4.49 -14.68
CA ARG A 94 16.40 5.53 -13.64
C ARG A 94 16.50 6.96 -14.20
N PHE A 95 16.93 7.15 -15.44
CA PHE A 95 16.85 8.46 -16.11
C PHE A 95 15.46 8.77 -16.69
N ALA A 96 14.61 7.76 -16.90
CA ALA A 96 13.26 7.89 -17.47
C ALA A 96 12.23 7.18 -16.58
N THR A 97 12.26 7.49 -15.28
CA THR A 97 11.38 6.89 -14.27
C THR A 97 9.89 7.11 -14.56
N ASP A 98 9.56 8.23 -15.18
CA ASP A 98 8.20 8.63 -15.55
C ASP A 98 7.63 7.73 -16.66
N ASN A 99 8.35 7.56 -17.76
CA ASN A 99 7.96 6.69 -18.87
C ASN A 99 7.93 5.22 -18.42
N TYR A 100 8.85 4.82 -17.54
CA TYR A 100 8.89 3.46 -17.00
C TYR A 100 7.71 3.14 -16.08
N ALA A 101 7.37 4.07 -15.18
CA ALA A 101 6.18 3.97 -14.35
C ALA A 101 4.91 3.89 -15.19
N GLU A 102 4.76 4.76 -16.19
CA GLU A 102 3.62 4.77 -17.10
C GLU A 102 3.49 3.45 -17.87
N LEU A 103 4.60 2.89 -18.37
CA LEU A 103 4.61 1.58 -19.01
C LEU A 103 4.11 0.49 -18.05
N CYS A 104 4.63 0.46 -16.82
CA CYS A 104 4.25 -0.54 -15.82
C CYS A 104 2.76 -0.45 -15.45
N GLN A 105 2.23 0.77 -15.31
CA GLN A 105 0.81 1.01 -15.05
C GLN A 105 -0.06 0.56 -16.23
N LYS A 106 0.31 0.90 -17.46
CA LYS A 106 -0.43 0.45 -18.67
C LYS A 106 -0.36 -1.06 -18.85
N PHE A 107 0.79 -1.67 -18.59
CA PHE A 107 0.97 -3.13 -18.58
C PHE A 107 0.04 -3.79 -17.55
N ALA A 108 0.01 -3.27 -16.32
CA ALA A 108 -0.89 -3.77 -15.28
C ALA A 108 -2.37 -3.60 -15.68
N GLN A 109 -2.77 -2.45 -16.21
CA GLN A 109 -4.14 -2.21 -16.66
C GLN A 109 -4.56 -3.15 -17.79
N ALA A 110 -3.69 -3.38 -18.78
CA ALA A 110 -3.97 -4.31 -19.88
C ALA A 110 -4.19 -5.76 -19.38
N LEU A 111 -3.44 -6.19 -18.36
CA LEU A 111 -3.64 -7.49 -17.72
C LEU A 111 -4.94 -7.54 -16.90
N ILE A 112 -5.32 -6.42 -16.27
CA ILE A 112 -6.56 -6.33 -15.49
C ILE A 112 -7.78 -6.46 -16.41
N ASP A 113 -7.80 -5.72 -17.52
CA ASP A 113 -8.90 -5.71 -18.49
C ASP A 113 -9.14 -7.11 -19.08
N ARG A 114 -8.07 -7.90 -19.24
CA ARG A 114 -8.12 -9.28 -19.75
C ARG A 114 -8.17 -10.37 -18.69
N LYS A 115 -8.22 -10.00 -17.41
CA LYS A 115 -8.28 -10.91 -16.26
C LYS A 115 -7.09 -11.87 -16.13
N MET A 116 -5.91 -11.49 -16.63
CA MET A 116 -4.68 -12.29 -16.60
C MET A 116 -3.75 -11.87 -15.45
N TYR A 117 -4.29 -11.72 -14.24
CA TYR A 117 -3.62 -11.04 -13.11
C TYR A 117 -2.29 -11.68 -12.69
N ALA A 118 -2.22 -13.02 -12.64
CA ALA A 118 -1.07 -13.74 -12.11
C ALA A 118 0.21 -13.56 -12.96
N ARG A 119 0.06 -13.36 -14.29
CA ARG A 119 1.19 -13.19 -15.21
C ARG A 119 1.95 -11.89 -14.98
N GLY A 120 1.27 -10.86 -14.46
CA GLY A 120 1.88 -9.55 -14.22
C GLY A 120 2.64 -9.41 -12.90
N ILE A 121 2.48 -10.35 -11.96
CA ILE A 121 3.07 -10.23 -10.62
C ILE A 121 4.59 -10.31 -10.70
N ALA A 122 5.16 -11.39 -11.26
CA ALA A 122 6.61 -11.56 -11.32
C ALA A 122 7.33 -10.45 -12.13
N PRO A 123 6.84 -10.05 -13.32
CA PRO A 123 7.47 -8.98 -14.09
C PRO A 123 7.45 -7.62 -13.37
N LEU A 124 6.36 -7.29 -12.65
CA LEU A 124 6.31 -6.04 -11.86
C LEU A 124 7.24 -6.06 -10.65
N ILE A 125 7.48 -7.22 -10.04
CA ILE A 125 8.45 -7.36 -8.95
C ILE A 125 9.86 -7.04 -9.46
N GLU A 126 10.24 -7.60 -10.61
CA GLU A 126 11.53 -7.29 -11.26
C GLU A 126 11.61 -5.82 -11.64
N ALA A 127 10.52 -5.26 -12.17
CA ALA A 127 10.47 -3.84 -12.54
C ALA A 127 10.69 -2.90 -11.34
N ILE A 128 10.06 -3.18 -10.20
CA ILE A 128 10.24 -2.43 -8.95
C ILE A 128 11.70 -2.49 -8.48
N GLN A 129 12.31 -3.67 -8.49
CA GLN A 129 13.70 -3.86 -8.07
C GLN A 129 14.70 -3.10 -8.93
N LYS A 130 14.38 -2.86 -10.22
CA LYS A 130 15.24 -2.12 -11.15
C LYS A 130 15.14 -0.61 -10.95
N ILE A 131 13.94 -0.09 -10.68
CA ILE A 131 13.72 1.35 -10.53
C ILE A 131 14.10 1.86 -9.14
N GLN A 132 13.94 1.04 -8.09
CA GLN A 132 14.28 1.42 -6.71
C GLN A 132 15.79 1.71 -6.57
N LEU A 133 16.12 2.79 -5.87
CA LEU A 133 17.50 3.07 -5.42
C LEU A 133 17.82 2.28 -4.14
N HIS A 134 16.83 2.18 -3.24
CA HIS A 134 16.90 1.42 -2.00
C HIS A 134 15.54 0.74 -1.73
N PRO A 135 15.50 -0.33 -0.91
CA PRO A 135 14.27 -1.11 -0.68
C PRO A 135 13.12 -0.32 -0.04
N ALA A 136 13.43 0.74 0.70
CA ALA A 136 12.45 1.59 1.39
C ALA A 136 11.91 2.75 0.53
N GLN A 137 12.13 2.71 -0.79
CA GLN A 137 11.64 3.72 -1.73
C GLN A 137 10.30 3.32 -2.33
N LEU A 138 9.27 4.13 -2.13
CA LEU A 138 7.95 3.92 -2.73
C LEU A 138 7.91 4.46 -4.16
N THR A 139 7.45 3.63 -5.08
CA THR A 139 7.21 3.98 -6.49
C THR A 139 5.74 3.76 -6.84
N SER A 140 5.25 4.41 -7.89
CA SER A 140 3.85 4.26 -8.35
C SER A 140 3.47 2.81 -8.65
N ILE A 141 4.45 2.02 -9.09
CA ILE A 141 4.31 0.61 -9.50
C ILE A 141 3.87 -0.29 -8.33
N HIS A 142 4.21 0.08 -7.08
CA HIS A 142 3.82 -0.70 -5.90
C HIS A 142 2.29 -0.80 -5.74
N GLY A 143 1.56 0.27 -6.07
CA GLY A 143 0.10 0.28 -6.06
C GLY A 143 -0.47 -0.73 -7.07
N SER A 144 0.07 -0.74 -8.29
CA SER A 144 -0.32 -1.68 -9.35
C SER A 144 0.00 -3.13 -9.00
N LEU A 145 1.16 -3.40 -8.39
CA LEU A 145 1.51 -4.74 -7.91
C LEU A 145 0.50 -5.23 -6.87
N CYS A 146 0.16 -4.40 -5.88
CA CYS A 146 -0.82 -4.75 -4.85
C CYS A 146 -2.20 -5.02 -5.45
N GLN A 147 -2.61 -4.23 -6.44
CA GLN A 147 -3.87 -4.43 -7.15
C GLN A 147 -3.91 -5.79 -7.88
N LEU A 148 -2.85 -6.15 -8.61
CA LEU A 148 -2.77 -7.45 -9.29
C LEU A 148 -2.78 -8.61 -8.29
N CYS A 149 -2.05 -8.50 -7.18
CA CYS A 149 -2.03 -9.52 -6.14
C CYS A 149 -3.42 -9.73 -5.51
N LEU A 150 -4.15 -8.64 -5.24
CA LEU A 150 -5.52 -8.68 -4.74
C LEU A 150 -6.47 -9.38 -5.70
N LEU A 151 -6.41 -9.04 -6.99
CA LEU A 151 -7.26 -9.65 -8.03
C LEU A 151 -6.91 -11.12 -8.29
N ALA A 152 -5.63 -11.47 -8.28
CA ALA A 152 -5.15 -12.84 -8.40
C ALA A 152 -5.42 -13.70 -7.15
N LYS A 153 -5.83 -13.08 -6.03
CA LYS A 153 -5.94 -13.70 -4.70
C LYS A 153 -4.63 -14.34 -4.21
N ASN A 154 -3.49 -13.85 -4.69
CA ASN A 154 -2.16 -14.32 -4.30
C ASN A 154 -1.39 -13.17 -3.64
N MET A 155 -1.45 -13.10 -2.32
CA MET A 155 -0.90 -11.96 -1.56
C MET A 155 0.57 -12.14 -1.16
N LYS A 156 1.07 -13.37 -1.17
CA LYS A 156 2.41 -13.71 -0.67
C LYS A 156 3.54 -12.95 -1.38
N PRO A 157 3.51 -12.71 -2.71
CA PRO A 157 4.56 -11.96 -3.39
C PRO A 157 4.61 -10.47 -3.00
N ALA A 158 3.49 -9.86 -2.63
CA ALA A 158 3.43 -8.45 -2.26
C ALA A 158 4.04 -8.16 -0.87
N LEU A 159 4.00 -9.14 0.04
CA LEU A 159 4.54 -9.01 1.40
C LEU A 159 6.01 -8.58 1.44
N ARG A 160 6.79 -9.00 0.44
CA ARG A 160 8.22 -8.68 0.32
C ARG A 160 8.50 -7.18 0.28
N PHE A 161 7.54 -6.40 -0.22
CA PHE A 161 7.61 -4.94 -0.28
C PHE A 161 6.79 -4.29 0.82
N LEU A 162 5.63 -4.85 1.17
CA LEU A 162 4.75 -4.31 2.20
C LEU A 162 5.34 -4.38 3.60
N ASP A 163 6.13 -5.42 3.91
CA ASP A 163 6.75 -5.62 5.23
C ASP A 163 7.92 -4.65 5.47
N ILE A 164 8.37 -3.93 4.44
CA ILE A 164 9.43 -2.92 4.54
C ILE A 164 8.78 -1.55 4.75
N ASP A 165 9.13 -0.91 5.86
CA ASP A 165 8.66 0.44 6.15
C ASP A 165 9.32 1.46 5.20
N ILE A 166 8.47 2.14 4.43
CA ILE A 166 8.88 3.13 3.42
C ILE A 166 9.35 4.41 4.10
N THR A 167 10.50 4.92 3.66
CA THR A 167 11.10 6.17 4.15
C THR A 167 11.16 7.26 3.09
N GLU A 168 11.25 6.88 1.80
CA GLU A 168 11.36 7.82 0.70
C GLU A 168 10.28 7.55 -0.35
N ILE A 169 9.77 8.61 -0.96
CA ILE A 169 8.83 8.54 -2.07
C ILE A 169 9.58 8.97 -3.34
N SER A 170 9.62 8.09 -4.33
CA SER A 170 10.24 8.38 -5.63
C SER A 170 9.52 9.55 -6.31
N ARG A 171 10.28 10.52 -6.81
CA ARG A 171 9.71 11.71 -7.46
C ARG A 171 9.21 11.43 -8.87
N GLU A 172 9.67 10.36 -9.54
CA GLU A 172 9.26 9.94 -10.90
C GLU A 172 9.07 11.10 -11.89
N GLY A 173 10.01 12.05 -11.96
CA GLY A 173 9.89 13.24 -12.84
C GLY A 173 8.75 14.21 -12.49
N GLY A 174 8.20 14.15 -11.28
CA GLY A 174 7.07 14.96 -10.80
C GLY A 174 5.69 14.37 -11.10
N ARG A 175 5.60 13.13 -11.61
CA ARG A 175 4.33 12.50 -12.02
C ARG A 175 3.69 11.57 -10.99
N LEU A 176 4.31 11.36 -9.82
CA LEU A 176 3.67 10.53 -8.80
C LEU A 176 2.36 11.18 -8.33
N ASP A 177 1.24 10.59 -8.70
CA ASP A 177 -0.08 11.06 -8.25
C ASP A 177 -0.29 10.68 -6.79
N ALA A 178 -0.92 11.57 -6.02
CA ALA A 178 -1.35 11.28 -4.65
C ALA A 178 -2.28 10.06 -4.60
N LYS A 179 -2.97 9.78 -5.72
CA LYS A 179 -3.77 8.57 -5.89
C LYS A 179 -2.95 7.30 -5.76
N ASP A 180 -1.76 7.22 -6.35
CA ASP A 180 -0.93 6.01 -6.34
C ASP A 180 -0.44 5.69 -4.92
N TYR A 181 -0.08 6.75 -4.18
CA TYR A 181 0.23 6.66 -2.75
C TYR A 181 -0.96 6.10 -1.94
N LEU A 182 -2.15 6.67 -2.14
CA LEU A 182 -3.37 6.21 -1.46
C LEU A 182 -3.74 4.76 -1.83
N LEU A 183 -3.60 4.38 -3.10
CA LEU A 183 -3.87 3.02 -3.57
C LEU A 183 -2.91 2.01 -2.97
N TYR A 184 -1.62 2.34 -2.87
CA TYR A 184 -0.64 1.48 -2.23
C TYR A 184 -1.03 1.16 -0.78
N TYR A 185 -1.30 2.18 0.04
CA TYR A 185 -1.65 1.95 1.44
C TYR A 185 -3.02 1.29 1.61
N TYR A 186 -4.01 1.66 0.79
CA TYR A 186 -5.32 1.04 0.82
C TYR A 186 -5.28 -0.45 0.44
N TYR A 187 -4.62 -0.80 -0.66
CA TYR A 187 -4.49 -2.18 -1.10
C TYR A 187 -3.58 -2.99 -0.18
N GLY A 188 -2.49 -2.41 0.33
CA GLY A 188 -1.66 -3.02 1.36
C GLY A 188 -2.46 -3.35 2.63
N GLY A 189 -3.29 -2.41 3.10
CA GLY A 189 -4.21 -2.63 4.22
C GLY A 189 -5.20 -3.77 3.95
N MET A 190 -5.76 -3.86 2.73
CA MET A 190 -6.62 -4.97 2.33
C MET A 190 -5.88 -6.32 2.30
N ILE A 191 -4.64 -6.34 1.82
CA ILE A 191 -3.78 -7.54 1.80
C ILE A 191 -3.54 -8.04 3.23
N TYR A 192 -3.11 -7.16 4.14
CA TYR A 192 -2.88 -7.52 5.53
C TYR A 192 -4.17 -7.95 6.24
N THR A 193 -5.30 -7.30 5.94
CA THR A 193 -6.61 -7.70 6.46
C THR A 193 -6.99 -9.10 5.99
N ALA A 194 -6.74 -9.44 4.73
CA ALA A 194 -7.01 -10.77 4.18
C ALA A 194 -6.13 -11.86 4.83
N LEU A 195 -4.90 -11.50 5.20
CA LEU A 195 -3.96 -12.36 5.93
C LEU A 195 -4.20 -12.39 7.45
N LYS A 196 -5.23 -11.69 7.94
CA LYS A 196 -5.54 -11.51 9.37
C LYS A 196 -4.42 -10.86 10.20
N ASN A 197 -3.47 -10.19 9.56
CA ASN A 197 -2.50 -9.34 10.25
C ASN A 197 -3.14 -7.95 10.47
N TYR A 198 -4.01 -7.87 11.47
CA TYR A 198 -4.81 -6.67 11.73
C TYR A 198 -3.97 -5.48 12.22
N GLU A 199 -2.83 -5.73 12.88
CA GLU A 199 -1.94 -4.66 13.37
C GLU A 199 -1.35 -3.86 12.21
N ARG A 200 -0.70 -4.55 11.26
CA ARG A 200 -0.17 -3.91 10.05
C ARG A 200 -1.28 -3.35 9.17
N ALA A 201 -2.42 -4.05 9.04
CA ALA A 201 -3.55 -3.53 8.29
C ALA A 201 -4.07 -2.18 8.83
N LEU A 202 -4.15 -2.06 10.16
CA LEU A 202 -4.62 -0.84 10.80
C LEU A 202 -3.68 0.33 10.56
N TYR A 203 -2.36 0.10 10.68
CA TYR A 203 -1.33 1.09 10.37
C TYR A 203 -1.44 1.58 8.91
N PHE A 204 -1.62 0.67 7.96
CA PHE A 204 -1.77 1.02 6.55
C PHE A 204 -3.02 1.87 6.28
N PHE A 205 -4.17 1.51 6.88
CA PHE A 205 -5.38 2.32 6.75
C PHE A 205 -5.26 3.68 7.45
N GLU A 206 -4.55 3.75 8.58
CA GLU A 206 -4.26 5.01 9.29
C GLU A 206 -3.46 5.97 8.40
N ILE A 207 -2.42 5.49 7.71
CA ILE A 207 -1.64 6.32 6.79
C ILE A 207 -2.51 6.82 5.63
N ALA A 208 -3.31 5.94 5.01
CA ALA A 208 -4.21 6.32 3.92
C ALA A 208 -5.21 7.41 4.34
N VAL A 209 -5.67 7.37 5.60
CA VAL A 209 -6.64 8.33 6.15
C VAL A 209 -5.99 9.65 6.58
N THR A 210 -4.74 9.61 7.05
CA THR A 210 -3.99 10.79 7.52
C THR A 210 -3.28 11.55 6.41
N THR A 211 -3.26 11.02 5.19
CA THR A 211 -2.66 11.66 4.02
C THR A 211 -3.27 13.05 3.78
N PRO A 212 -2.46 14.13 3.75
CA PRO A 212 -2.95 15.49 3.52
C PRO A 212 -3.79 15.59 2.25
N SER A 213 -5.04 16.00 2.37
CA SER A 213 -5.93 16.20 1.23
C SER A 213 -6.89 17.36 1.46
N VAL A 214 -7.17 18.09 0.38
CA VAL A 214 -8.19 19.16 0.32
C VAL A 214 -9.54 18.62 -0.18
N ALA A 215 -9.52 17.56 -0.98
CA ALA A 215 -10.71 16.95 -1.56
C ALA A 215 -11.02 15.58 -0.95
N VAL A 216 -12.29 15.19 -0.99
CA VAL A 216 -12.71 13.84 -0.57
C VAL A 216 -12.36 12.85 -1.66
N SER A 217 -11.54 11.85 -1.34
CA SER A 217 -11.27 10.71 -2.20
C SER A 217 -12.12 9.50 -1.78
N HIS A 218 -12.66 8.76 -2.75
CA HIS A 218 -13.32 7.48 -2.48
C HIS A 218 -12.38 6.46 -1.84
N ILE A 219 -11.08 6.50 -2.16
CA ILE A 219 -10.07 5.60 -1.59
C ILE A 219 -9.94 5.86 -0.10
N MET A 220 -9.84 7.13 0.31
CA MET A 220 -9.78 7.53 1.72
C MET A 220 -11.06 7.15 2.47
N MET A 221 -12.22 7.30 1.84
CA MET A 221 -13.50 6.92 2.44
C MET A 221 -13.58 5.42 2.69
N GLU A 222 -13.22 4.59 1.70
CA GLU A 222 -13.17 3.13 1.86
C GLU A 222 -12.10 2.69 2.88
N ALA A 223 -10.95 3.36 2.90
CA ALA A 223 -9.92 3.14 3.92
C ALA A 223 -10.46 3.44 5.33
N TYR A 224 -11.20 4.54 5.51
CA TYR A 224 -11.78 4.91 6.81
C TYR A 224 -12.84 3.91 7.31
N LYS A 225 -13.69 3.41 6.40
CA LYS A 225 -14.66 2.34 6.72
C LYS A 225 -13.95 1.10 7.24
N LYS A 226 -12.90 0.64 6.53
CA LYS A 226 -12.12 -0.54 6.90
C LYS A 226 -11.26 -0.31 8.15
N PHE A 227 -10.68 0.88 8.32
CA PHE A 227 -10.00 1.31 9.54
C PHE A 227 -10.92 1.15 10.75
N THR A 228 -12.16 1.62 10.66
CA THR A 228 -13.15 1.51 11.74
C THR A 228 -13.40 0.05 12.09
N LEU A 229 -13.65 -0.81 11.10
CA LEU A 229 -13.90 -2.24 11.33
C LEU A 229 -12.69 -2.96 11.91
N VAL A 230 -11.50 -2.79 11.33
CA VAL A 230 -10.26 -3.43 11.80
C VAL A 230 -9.91 -2.96 13.21
N SER A 231 -10.12 -1.68 13.52
CA SER A 231 -9.90 -1.13 14.87
C SER A 231 -10.83 -1.76 15.90
N LEU A 232 -12.10 -2.00 15.54
CA LEU A 232 -13.04 -2.74 16.38
C LEU A 232 -12.65 -4.21 16.56
N ILE A 233 -12.12 -4.87 15.53
CA ILE A 233 -11.67 -6.26 15.62
C ILE A 233 -10.46 -6.38 16.56
N LEU A 234 -9.46 -5.51 16.39
CA LEU A 234 -8.19 -5.62 17.09
C LEU A 234 -8.24 -5.05 18.52
N HIS A 235 -8.77 -3.84 18.70
CA HIS A 235 -8.76 -3.16 20.01
C HIS A 235 -10.15 -3.13 20.67
N GLY A 236 -11.21 -3.45 19.91
CA GLY A 236 -12.60 -3.35 20.37
C GLY A 236 -13.02 -1.92 20.72
N LYS A 237 -12.35 -0.92 20.15
CA LYS A 237 -12.69 0.50 20.16
C LYS A 237 -12.00 1.15 18.96
N ILE A 238 -12.54 2.27 18.49
CA ILE A 238 -11.87 3.06 17.44
C ILE A 238 -10.64 3.73 18.06
N ILE A 239 -9.47 3.51 17.45
CA ILE A 239 -8.24 4.23 17.78
C ILE A 239 -8.39 5.69 17.36
N LEU A 240 -7.96 6.59 18.24
CA LEU A 240 -7.95 8.02 17.96
C LEU A 240 -6.91 8.30 16.89
N LEU A 241 -7.36 8.87 15.78
CA LEU A 241 -6.48 9.31 14.71
C LEU A 241 -5.59 10.48 15.18
N PRO A 242 -4.38 10.61 14.63
CA PRO A 242 -3.46 11.69 14.98
C PRO A 242 -4.03 13.10 14.76
N LYS A 243 -3.53 14.09 15.50
CA LYS A 243 -4.02 15.49 15.40
C LYS A 243 -3.81 16.13 14.04
N TYR A 244 -2.81 15.68 13.27
CA TYR A 244 -2.51 16.18 11.93
C TYR A 244 -3.43 15.62 10.83
N THR A 245 -4.44 14.83 11.20
CA THR A 245 -5.42 14.27 10.26
C THR A 245 -6.15 15.38 9.49
N PRO A 246 -6.37 15.24 8.17
CA PRO A 246 -7.02 16.26 7.36
C PRO A 246 -8.43 16.64 7.86
N GLN A 247 -8.74 17.94 7.85
CA GLN A 247 -10.07 18.47 8.21
C GLN A 247 -11.20 17.85 7.38
N VAL A 248 -10.90 17.49 6.13
CA VAL A 248 -11.83 16.83 5.19
C VAL A 248 -12.41 15.54 5.78
N LEU A 249 -11.62 14.79 6.53
CA LEU A 249 -12.07 13.55 7.15
C LEU A 249 -13.20 13.80 8.15
N GLN A 250 -13.01 14.78 9.03
CA GLN A 250 -13.98 15.10 10.08
C GLN A 250 -15.24 15.74 9.51
N ARG A 251 -15.09 16.65 8.53
CA ARG A 251 -16.21 17.42 7.96
C ARG A 251 -17.06 16.63 6.98
N TYR A 252 -16.46 15.74 6.18
CA TYR A 252 -17.17 15.09 5.08
C TYR A 252 -17.18 13.57 5.19
N ILE A 253 -16.03 12.92 5.39
CA ILE A 253 -15.95 11.45 5.36
C ILE A 253 -16.70 10.81 6.53
N ARG A 254 -16.54 11.34 7.75
CA ARG A 254 -17.21 10.80 8.95
C ARG A 254 -18.75 10.85 8.84
N PRO A 255 -19.38 11.97 8.41
CA PRO A 255 -20.81 12.00 8.11
C PRO A 255 -21.27 11.05 6.99
N LEU A 256 -20.41 10.75 6.01
CA LEU A 256 -20.74 9.81 4.94
C LEU A 256 -20.63 8.35 5.39
N CYS A 257 -19.87 8.08 6.46
CA CYS A 257 -19.65 6.73 7.02
C CYS A 257 -20.50 6.46 8.27
N GLN A 258 -21.64 7.14 8.45
CA GLN A 258 -22.49 7.02 9.64
C GLN A 258 -22.88 5.58 10.01
N PRO A 259 -23.20 4.67 9.07
CA PRO A 259 -23.49 3.27 9.42
C PRO A 259 -22.35 2.56 10.16
N TYR A 260 -21.09 2.86 9.82
CA TYR A 260 -19.91 2.31 10.49
C TYR A 260 -19.66 2.95 11.85
N MET A 261 -19.95 4.26 11.97
CA MET A 261 -19.86 4.97 13.25
C MET A 261 -20.94 4.53 14.23
N SER A 262 -22.16 4.29 13.75
CA SER A 262 -23.27 3.72 14.52
C SER A 262 -22.92 2.32 15.02
N LEU A 263 -22.38 1.47 14.15
CA LEU A 263 -21.87 0.15 14.52
C LEU A 263 -20.83 0.24 15.65
N ALA A 264 -19.88 1.17 15.55
CA ALA A 264 -18.85 1.38 16.57
C ALA A 264 -19.42 1.91 17.90
N ALA A 265 -20.43 2.78 17.85
CA ALA A 265 -21.11 3.28 19.04
C ALA A 265 -21.82 2.12 19.77
N VAL A 266 -22.58 1.30 19.05
CA VAL A 266 -23.26 0.12 19.62
C VAL A 266 -22.25 -0.92 20.13
N TYR A 267 -21.11 -1.07 19.44
CA TYR A 267 -20.03 -1.95 19.91
C TYR A 267 -19.55 -1.57 21.32
N SER A 268 -19.55 -0.27 21.66
CA SER A 268 -19.13 0.21 22.99
C SER A 268 -20.05 -0.22 24.13
N HIS A 269 -21.34 -0.47 23.85
CA HIS A 269 -22.32 -0.95 24.83
C HIS A 269 -22.10 -2.42 25.21
N ASN A 270 -21.36 -3.18 24.39
CA ASN A 270 -21.09 -4.61 24.55
C ASN A 270 -22.33 -5.52 24.46
N SER A 271 -23.42 -5.02 23.87
CA SER A 271 -24.67 -5.76 23.64
C SER A 271 -24.64 -6.45 22.28
N LEU A 272 -24.67 -7.79 22.25
CA LEU A 272 -24.68 -8.55 21.01
C LEU A 272 -26.01 -8.39 20.25
N ALA A 273 -27.13 -8.31 20.98
CA ALA A 273 -28.45 -8.12 20.40
C ALA A 273 -28.57 -6.78 19.65
N GLU A 274 -28.11 -5.68 20.27
CA GLU A 274 -28.08 -4.36 19.63
C GLU A 274 -27.18 -4.39 18.39
N LEU A 275 -25.98 -4.98 18.51
CA LEU A 275 -25.05 -5.06 17.38
C LEU A 275 -25.67 -5.83 16.20
N ARG A 276 -26.33 -6.96 16.46
CA ARG A 276 -27.05 -7.74 15.43
C ARG A 276 -28.17 -6.94 14.79
N SER A 277 -28.92 -6.16 15.57
CA SER A 277 -29.97 -5.27 15.06
C SER A 277 -29.40 -4.20 14.12
N THR A 278 -28.35 -3.49 14.54
CA THR A 278 -27.70 -2.45 13.72
C THR A 278 -27.08 -3.02 12.45
N VAL A 279 -26.49 -4.22 12.51
CA VAL A 279 -25.98 -4.92 11.33
C VAL A 279 -27.12 -5.26 10.37
N THR A 280 -28.25 -5.73 10.88
CA THR A 280 -29.43 -6.07 10.07
C THR A 280 -29.99 -4.84 9.38
N GLU A 281 -30.14 -3.73 10.13
CA GLU A 281 -30.62 -2.44 9.62
C GLU A 281 -29.77 -1.88 8.48
N HIS A 282 -28.43 -2.00 8.58
CA HIS A 282 -27.49 -1.43 7.60
C HIS A 282 -26.89 -2.48 6.65
N THR A 283 -27.52 -3.66 6.54
CA THR A 283 -27.02 -4.80 5.74
C THR A 283 -26.70 -4.40 4.30
N ASP A 284 -27.60 -3.65 3.66
CA ASP A 284 -27.47 -3.23 2.26
C ASP A 284 -26.25 -2.34 2.03
N VAL A 285 -25.94 -1.47 3.00
CA VAL A 285 -24.76 -0.58 2.92
C VAL A 285 -23.48 -1.40 3.02
N PHE A 286 -23.41 -2.33 3.98
CA PHE A 286 -22.23 -3.17 4.17
C PHE A 286 -21.98 -4.14 2.99
N ASN A 287 -23.06 -4.62 2.36
CA ASN A 287 -22.97 -5.43 1.14
C ASN A 287 -22.52 -4.60 -0.05
N ARG A 288 -23.10 -3.40 -0.26
CA ARG A 288 -22.71 -2.48 -1.33
C ARG A 288 -21.22 -2.11 -1.25
N ASP A 289 -20.72 -1.90 -0.04
CA ASP A 289 -19.32 -1.57 0.21
C ASP A 289 -18.38 -2.80 0.20
N ASN A 290 -18.91 -4.01 0.00
CA ASN A 290 -18.18 -5.30 0.04
C ASN A 290 -17.42 -5.57 1.36
N ASN A 291 -17.91 -5.01 2.48
CA ASN A 291 -17.26 -5.10 3.79
C ASN A 291 -17.99 -6.04 4.78
N MET A 292 -19.08 -6.70 4.34
CA MET A 292 -19.90 -7.57 5.18
C MET A 292 -19.11 -8.67 5.93
N GLY A 293 -18.08 -9.23 5.30
CA GLY A 293 -17.22 -10.23 5.94
C GLY A 293 -16.53 -9.69 7.20
N LEU A 294 -16.03 -8.45 7.14
CA LEU A 294 -15.38 -7.78 8.26
C LEU A 294 -16.38 -7.42 9.36
N VAL A 295 -17.60 -6.99 9.00
CA VAL A 295 -18.66 -6.74 9.98
C VAL A 295 -19.02 -8.00 10.77
N LYS A 296 -19.06 -9.16 10.10
CA LYS A 296 -19.25 -10.46 10.79
C LYS A 296 -18.08 -10.80 11.72
N GLN A 297 -16.86 -10.46 11.32
CA GLN A 297 -15.69 -10.60 12.20
C GLN A 297 -15.79 -9.67 13.40
N CYS A 298 -16.29 -8.42 13.26
CA CYS A 298 -16.57 -7.55 14.41
C CYS A 298 -17.57 -8.18 15.39
N MET A 299 -18.64 -8.83 14.91
CA MET A 299 -19.57 -9.53 15.80
C MET A 299 -18.87 -10.66 16.57
N THR A 300 -17.99 -11.39 15.89
CA THR A 300 -17.20 -12.47 16.48
C THR A 300 -16.18 -11.94 17.50
N SER A 301 -15.51 -10.82 17.19
CA SER A 301 -14.57 -10.18 18.11
C SER A 301 -15.26 -9.63 19.35
N LEU A 302 -16.52 -9.18 19.25
CA LEU A 302 -17.29 -8.76 20.42
C LEU A 302 -17.58 -9.92 21.37
N ILE A 303 -17.94 -11.10 20.84
CA ILE A 303 -18.10 -12.33 21.63
C ILE A 303 -16.80 -12.66 22.36
N LYS A 304 -15.68 -12.71 21.61
CA LYS A 304 -14.34 -12.96 22.16
C LYS A 304 -13.99 -11.96 23.27
N LYS A 305 -14.26 -10.67 23.05
CA LYS A 305 -14.03 -9.61 24.04
C LYS A 305 -14.90 -9.75 25.28
N ASN A 306 -16.17 -10.14 25.13
CA ASN A 306 -17.06 -10.39 26.27
C ASN A 306 -16.56 -11.59 27.10
N ILE A 307 -16.05 -12.65 26.47
CA ILE A 307 -15.41 -13.78 27.15
C ILE A 307 -14.12 -13.33 27.87
N GLN A 308 -13.26 -12.56 27.22
CA GLN A 308 -12.05 -11.98 27.84
C GLN A 308 -12.36 -11.07 29.04
N ARG A 309 -13.54 -10.43 29.09
CA ARG A 309 -13.95 -9.66 30.26
C ARG A 309 -14.29 -10.56 31.45
N LEU A 310 -14.85 -11.74 31.21
CA LEU A 310 -15.18 -12.70 32.26
C LEU A 310 -13.93 -13.24 32.96
N THR A 311 -12.79 -13.34 32.25
CA THR A 311 -11.51 -13.77 32.87
C THR A 311 -11.03 -12.79 33.95
N LYS A 312 -11.41 -11.51 33.85
CA LYS A 312 -11.05 -10.48 34.85
C LYS A 312 -11.87 -10.55 36.12
N THR A 313 -13.06 -11.15 36.08
CA THR A 313 -14.01 -11.17 37.21
C THR A 313 -14.21 -12.55 37.79
N PHE A 314 -13.92 -13.62 37.03
CA PHE A 314 -14.15 -14.99 37.43
C PHE A 314 -12.86 -15.80 37.31
N LEU A 315 -12.58 -16.64 38.32
CA LEU A 315 -11.54 -17.66 38.24
C LEU A 315 -12.08 -18.96 37.64
N THR A 316 -13.34 -19.31 37.94
CA THR A 316 -14.01 -20.50 37.44
C THR A 316 -15.46 -20.17 37.15
N LEU A 317 -15.96 -20.60 35.99
CA LEU A 317 -17.29 -20.25 35.51
C LEU A 317 -17.92 -21.42 34.75
N SER A 318 -19.21 -21.68 34.95
CA SER A 318 -19.93 -22.71 34.19
C SER A 318 -20.11 -22.31 32.73
N LEU A 319 -20.09 -23.28 31.81
CA LEU A 319 -20.32 -23.05 30.38
C LEU A 319 -21.74 -22.50 30.12
N ALA A 320 -22.73 -22.90 30.94
CA ALA A 320 -24.09 -22.40 30.85
C ALA A 320 -24.18 -20.92 31.24
N ASP A 321 -23.55 -20.53 32.36
CA ASP A 321 -23.53 -19.13 32.79
C ASP A 321 -22.74 -18.25 31.84
N MET A 322 -21.65 -18.78 31.25
CA MET A 322 -20.90 -18.09 30.21
C MET A 322 -21.78 -17.84 28.99
N ALA A 323 -22.49 -18.87 28.50
CA ALA A 323 -23.39 -18.72 27.36
C ALA A 323 -24.48 -17.66 27.62
N ASN A 324 -25.08 -17.68 28.81
CA ASN A 324 -26.11 -16.70 29.19
C ASN A 324 -25.55 -15.27 29.26
N ARG A 325 -24.37 -15.07 29.86
CA ARG A 325 -23.76 -13.73 29.98
C ARG A 325 -23.27 -13.16 28.65
N VAL A 326 -22.82 -14.01 27.74
CA VAL A 326 -22.31 -13.59 26.42
C VAL A 326 -23.42 -13.60 25.34
N GLN A 327 -24.65 -13.99 25.69
CA GLN A 327 -25.80 -14.10 24.79
C GLN A 327 -25.58 -15.12 23.64
N LEU A 328 -24.95 -16.25 23.96
CA LEU A 328 -24.79 -17.40 23.06
C LEU A 328 -26.00 -18.34 23.15
N SER A 329 -26.18 -19.19 22.14
CA SER A 329 -27.33 -20.11 22.03
C SER A 329 -27.29 -21.26 23.05
N GLY A 330 -26.12 -21.59 23.59
CA GLY A 330 -25.98 -22.62 24.61
C GLY A 330 -24.53 -22.94 25.02
N PRO A 331 -24.34 -23.89 25.96
CA PRO A 331 -23.04 -24.20 26.53
C PRO A 331 -22.07 -24.83 25.52
N LYS A 332 -22.57 -25.57 24.52
CA LYS A 332 -21.75 -26.15 23.45
C LYS A 332 -21.09 -25.09 22.57
N GLU A 333 -21.81 -24.00 22.31
CA GLU A 333 -21.28 -22.88 21.52
C GLU A 333 -20.22 -22.13 22.34
N ALA A 334 -20.49 -21.89 23.63
CA ALA A 334 -19.51 -21.32 24.55
C ALA A 334 -18.23 -22.16 24.64
N GLU A 335 -18.34 -23.48 24.75
CA GLU A 335 -17.21 -24.40 24.76
C GLU A 335 -16.36 -24.28 23.49
N LYS A 336 -17.01 -24.23 22.32
CA LYS A 336 -16.32 -24.07 21.04
C LYS A 336 -15.57 -22.74 20.95
N TYR A 337 -16.18 -21.64 21.41
CA TYR A 337 -15.51 -20.33 21.45
C TYR A 337 -14.30 -20.36 22.38
N VAL A 338 -14.45 -20.90 23.59
CA VAL A 338 -13.34 -21.01 24.55
C VAL A 338 -12.20 -21.85 23.99
N LEU A 339 -12.51 -22.99 23.35
CA LEU A 339 -11.49 -23.84 22.73
C LEU A 339 -10.70 -23.09 21.66
N HIS A 340 -11.36 -22.43 20.72
CA HIS A 340 -10.69 -21.66 19.68
C HIS A 340 -9.89 -20.48 20.24
N MET A 341 -10.38 -19.81 21.30
CA MET A 341 -9.63 -18.72 21.94
C MET A 341 -8.39 -19.23 22.69
N ILE A 342 -8.40 -20.47 23.19
CA ILE A 342 -7.20 -21.12 23.77
C ILE A 342 -6.21 -21.48 22.66
N GLU A 343 -6.69 -22.06 21.55
CA GLU A 343 -5.87 -22.40 20.37
C GLU A 343 -5.20 -21.17 19.75
N ASP A 344 -5.94 -20.07 19.62
CA ASP A 344 -5.47 -18.78 19.09
C ASP A 344 -4.57 -18.02 20.09
N GLY A 345 -4.41 -18.50 21.34
CA GLY A 345 -3.64 -17.85 22.39
C GLY A 345 -4.25 -16.56 22.95
N GLU A 346 -5.56 -16.33 22.74
CA GLU A 346 -6.28 -15.13 23.16
C GLU A 346 -6.70 -15.16 24.63
N ILE A 347 -6.85 -16.36 25.22
CA ILE A 347 -7.11 -16.57 26.65
C ILE A 347 -6.34 -17.78 27.17
N PHE A 348 -6.01 -17.75 28.46
CA PHE A 348 -5.44 -18.89 29.17
C PHE A 348 -6.52 -19.52 30.04
N ALA A 349 -7.04 -20.68 29.62
CA ALA A 349 -8.12 -21.36 30.32
C ALA A 349 -8.03 -22.89 30.14
N THR A 350 -8.68 -23.63 31.03
CA THR A 350 -8.86 -25.09 30.92
C THR A 350 -10.33 -25.43 31.03
N ILE A 351 -10.80 -26.29 30.12
CA ILE A 351 -12.19 -26.75 30.07
C ILE A 351 -12.28 -28.09 30.81
N ASN A 352 -13.16 -28.18 31.80
CA ASN A 352 -13.52 -29.44 32.45
C ASN A 352 -14.91 -29.87 31.96
N GLN A 353 -14.94 -30.82 31.01
CA GLN A 353 -16.17 -31.33 30.43
C GLN A 353 -17.04 -32.14 31.40
N LYS A 354 -16.44 -32.77 32.42
CA LYS A 354 -17.20 -33.57 33.40
C LYS A 354 -18.11 -32.69 34.26
N ASP A 355 -17.57 -31.55 34.68
CA ASP A 355 -18.28 -30.60 35.55
C ASP A 355 -18.95 -29.46 34.77
N GLY A 356 -18.69 -29.35 33.46
CA GLY A 356 -19.22 -28.27 32.62
C GLY A 356 -18.65 -26.89 32.98
N MET A 357 -17.42 -26.84 33.51
CA MET A 357 -16.80 -25.63 34.04
C MET A 357 -15.56 -25.23 33.22
N VAL A 358 -15.34 -23.92 33.10
CA VAL A 358 -14.13 -23.32 32.55
C VAL A 358 -13.35 -22.68 33.70
N ARG A 359 -12.09 -23.06 33.86
CA ARG A 359 -11.16 -22.45 34.80
C ARG A 359 -10.22 -21.52 34.05
N PHE A 360 -10.22 -20.25 34.41
CA PHE A 360 -9.31 -19.25 33.85
C PHE A 360 -7.99 -19.24 34.61
N HIS A 361 -6.91 -18.98 33.89
CA HIS A 361 -5.55 -18.86 34.42
C HIS A 361 -4.96 -17.52 34.01
N ASP A 362 -3.96 -17.07 34.76
CA ASP A 362 -3.14 -15.93 34.36
C ASP A 362 -2.16 -16.31 33.25
N ASN A 363 -1.60 -15.31 32.57
CA ASN A 363 -0.61 -15.50 31.53
C ASN A 363 0.57 -16.34 32.07
N PRO A 364 0.92 -17.49 31.43
CA PRO A 364 1.98 -18.36 31.89
C PRO A 364 3.39 -17.74 31.78
N GLU A 365 3.56 -16.66 31.01
CA GLU A 365 4.87 -16.04 30.82
C GLU A 365 5.35 -15.31 32.09
N LYS A 366 6.49 -15.78 32.62
CA LYS A 366 7.11 -15.26 33.85
C LYS A 366 8.30 -14.34 33.59
N TYR A 367 8.58 -14.00 32.34
CA TYR A 367 9.67 -13.11 31.92
C TYR A 367 11.07 -13.60 32.34
N ASN A 368 11.22 -14.89 32.61
CA ASN A 368 12.47 -15.50 33.07
C ASN A 368 12.98 -16.60 32.13
N SER A 369 12.36 -16.72 30.96
CA SER A 369 12.73 -17.71 29.95
C SER A 369 13.83 -17.18 29.02
N PRO A 370 14.68 -18.05 28.46
CA PRO A 370 15.61 -17.66 27.41
C PRO A 370 14.89 -17.13 26.15
N ASN A 371 13.63 -17.53 25.92
CA ASN A 371 12.81 -17.01 24.83
C ASN A 371 12.50 -15.52 25.02
N MET A 372 12.22 -15.08 26.25
CA MET A 372 12.02 -13.65 26.53
C MET A 372 13.29 -12.84 26.36
N LEU A 373 14.46 -13.41 26.67
CA LEU A 373 15.73 -12.75 26.38
C LEU A 373 15.93 -12.55 24.87
N LEU A 374 15.59 -13.55 24.05
CA LEU A 374 15.65 -13.44 22.59
C LEU A 374 14.66 -12.40 22.03
N GLU A 375 13.44 -12.34 22.55
CA GLU A 375 12.46 -11.33 22.10
C GLU A 375 12.91 -9.91 22.48
N VAL A 376 13.46 -9.72 23.68
CA VAL A 376 14.02 -8.43 24.11
C VAL A 376 15.23 -8.03 23.27
N ASP A 377 16.15 -8.96 22.97
CA ASP A 377 17.28 -8.69 22.09
C ASP A 377 16.81 -8.28 20.69
N LYS A 378 15.83 -8.98 20.12
CA LYS A 378 15.23 -8.63 18.82
C LYS A 378 14.61 -7.23 18.81
N GLU A 379 13.81 -6.88 19.82
CA GLU A 379 13.22 -5.53 19.95
C GLU A 379 14.30 -4.46 20.16
N MET A 380 15.37 -4.77 20.88
CA MET A 380 16.53 -3.89 21.04
C MET A 380 17.25 -3.66 19.71
N GLN A 381 17.46 -4.71 18.90
CA GLN A 381 18.04 -4.57 17.56
C GLN A 381 17.18 -3.69 16.65
N LEU A 382 15.85 -3.81 16.72
CA LEU A 382 14.94 -2.93 15.98
C LEU A 382 15.08 -1.46 16.41
N CYS A 383 15.17 -1.19 17.72
CA CYS A 383 15.42 0.16 18.23
C CYS A 383 16.77 0.73 17.76
N ILE A 384 17.83 -0.09 17.76
CA ILE A 384 19.16 0.32 17.27
C ILE A 384 19.12 0.67 15.78
N GLN A 385 18.43 -0.14 14.97
CA GLN A 385 18.26 0.13 13.54
C GLN A 385 17.47 1.42 13.30
N LEU A 386 16.44 1.67 14.09
CA LEU A 386 15.65 2.90 14.02
C LEU A 386 16.49 4.13 14.39
N ASP A 387 17.28 4.06 15.46
CA ASP A 387 18.20 5.15 15.86
C ASP A 387 19.26 5.42 14.78
N ALA A 388 19.83 4.38 14.16
CA ALA A 388 20.76 4.55 13.05
C ALA A 388 20.12 5.29 11.87
N LYS A 389 18.88 4.93 11.49
CA LYS A 389 18.11 5.63 10.45
C LYS A 389 17.80 7.07 10.83
N LEU A 390 17.40 7.34 12.08
CA LEU A 390 17.14 8.70 12.54
C LEU A 390 18.39 9.59 12.45
N ARG A 391 19.56 9.06 12.79
CA ARG A 391 20.85 9.78 12.65
C ARG A 391 21.25 10.00 11.20
N GLU A 392 20.85 9.12 10.29
CA GLU A 392 21.05 9.34 8.85
C GLU A 392 20.15 10.48 8.35
N MET A 393 18.85 10.43 8.67
CA MET A 393 17.91 11.49 8.34
C MET A 393 18.30 12.85 8.92
N ASP A 394 18.79 12.89 10.17
CA ASP A 394 19.26 14.12 10.80
C ASP A 394 20.49 14.70 10.08
N ARG A 395 21.42 13.83 9.66
CA ARG A 395 22.57 14.24 8.83
C ARG A 395 22.12 14.81 7.49
N ASP A 396 21.16 14.18 6.82
CA ASP A 396 20.63 14.65 5.53
C ASP A 396 19.94 16.01 5.65
N ILE A 397 19.22 16.25 6.76
CA ILE A 397 18.63 17.56 7.07
C ILE A 397 19.73 18.59 7.36
N ALA A 398 20.76 18.22 8.13
CA ALA A 398 21.85 19.13 8.50
C ALA A 398 22.69 19.59 7.30
N VAL A 399 22.84 18.76 6.26
CA VAL A 399 23.54 19.15 5.02
C VAL A 399 22.65 19.90 4.03
N ASN A 400 21.34 19.99 4.29
CA ASN A 400 20.43 20.67 3.38
C ASN A 400 20.69 22.19 3.37
N PRO A 401 21.00 22.81 2.21
CA PRO A 401 21.38 24.21 2.13
C PRO A 401 20.31 25.17 2.66
N GLN A 402 19.02 24.84 2.51
CA GLN A 402 17.93 25.66 3.03
C GLN A 402 17.86 25.62 4.57
N PHE A 403 18.19 24.47 5.16
CA PHE A 403 18.27 24.33 6.61
C PHE A 403 19.50 25.05 7.15
N VAL A 404 20.66 24.91 6.49
CA VAL A 404 21.89 25.62 6.84
C VAL A 404 21.71 27.14 6.77
N GLN A 405 21.06 27.67 5.73
CA GLN A 405 20.77 29.11 5.61
C GLN A 405 19.87 29.63 6.73
N LYS A 406 18.82 28.88 7.10
CA LYS A 406 17.92 29.27 8.19
C LYS A 406 18.53 29.12 9.58
N SER A 407 19.37 28.10 9.79
CA SER A 407 20.03 27.84 11.09
C SER A 407 21.27 28.71 11.32
N SER A 408 21.96 29.12 10.26
CA SER A 408 23.14 30.01 10.37
C SER A 408 22.79 31.49 10.55
N GLY A 409 21.50 31.85 10.58
CA GLY A 409 21.06 33.23 10.85
C GLY A 409 21.43 34.25 9.77
N THR A 410 21.85 33.83 8.58
CA THR A 410 22.01 34.74 7.44
C THR A 410 20.63 35.25 7.01
N HIS A 411 20.26 36.43 7.54
CA HIS A 411 19.17 37.26 7.06
C HIS A 411 19.25 37.39 5.54
N GLU A 412 18.10 37.38 4.87
CA GLU A 412 17.92 37.60 3.42
C GLU A 412 18.38 38.99 2.91
N ASP A 413 19.17 39.76 3.68
CA ASP A 413 19.47 41.17 3.37
C ASP A 413 20.80 41.40 2.62
N ASP A 414 21.67 40.40 2.42
CA ASP A 414 22.99 40.59 1.77
C ASP A 414 23.19 39.77 0.49
N LEU A 415 22.21 39.81 -0.42
CA LEU A 415 22.46 39.46 -1.83
C LEU A 415 22.08 40.65 -2.71
N PRO A 416 23.02 41.24 -3.48
CA PRO A 416 22.70 42.34 -4.37
C PRO A 416 21.73 41.86 -5.45
N VAL A 417 20.58 42.55 -5.53
CA VAL A 417 19.58 42.42 -6.58
C VAL A 417 20.23 42.80 -7.92
N THR A 418 20.76 41.84 -8.66
CA THR A 418 20.99 42.01 -10.10
C THR A 418 20.60 40.75 -10.88
N SER A 419 19.77 41.02 -11.90
CA SER A 419 19.32 40.11 -12.96
C SER A 419 18.12 39.21 -12.70
N LYS A 420 17.00 39.81 -12.28
CA LYS A 420 15.69 39.49 -12.87
C LYS A 420 15.18 40.70 -13.64
N ARG A 421 15.63 40.84 -14.89
CA ARG A 421 14.94 41.61 -15.93
C ARG A 421 14.94 40.79 -17.21
N CYS A 422 13.83 40.89 -17.93
CA CYS A 422 13.45 40.23 -19.19
C CYS A 422 12.77 38.86 -18.97
N LEU A 423 11.48 38.63 -19.26
CA LEU A 423 10.46 39.37 -19.98
C LEU A 423 9.07 38.96 -19.45
N SER A 424 8.28 39.91 -18.98
CA SER A 424 6.81 39.81 -19.01
C SER A 424 6.28 41.24 -19.06
N ASP A 425 6.28 41.82 -20.26
CA ASP A 425 5.43 42.97 -20.56
C ASP A 425 4.51 42.60 -21.73
N ASN A 426 3.25 42.95 -21.52
CA ASN A 426 2.16 43.10 -22.48
C ASN A 426 1.47 41.82 -22.96
N MET A 427 0.29 41.54 -22.42
CA MET A 427 -0.97 41.96 -23.06
C MET A 427 -2.15 41.80 -22.07
N LEU A 428 -2.75 42.94 -21.71
CA LEU A 428 -4.14 43.05 -21.30
C LEU A 428 -4.77 44.07 -22.25
N GLU A 429 -5.71 43.60 -23.07
CA GLU A 429 -6.99 44.25 -23.36
C GLU A 429 -8.00 43.18 -23.78
#